data_AF-A0A377CVB6-F1
#
_entry.id   AF-A0A377CVB6-F1
#
_cell.length_a   1.000
_cell.length_b   1.000
_cell.length_c   1.000
_cell.angle_alpha   90.00
_cell.angle_beta   90.00
_cell.angle_gamma   90.00
#
_symmetry.space_group_name_H-M   'P 1'
#
loop_
_entity.id
_entity.type
_entity.pdbx_description
1 polymer ?
#
loop_
_entity_poly.entity_id
_entity_poly.type
_entity_poly.pdbx_seq_one_letter_code
_entity_poly.pdbx_strand_id
1 'polypeptide(L)'
;MVFQNSGADYLIAIGGGSPQDTCKAIGIISNNPEFADVRSLEGLSPTNKPSVPILAIPTTAGTAAEVTINYVITDEEKRRKFVCVDPHDIPQVAFIDADMMDGMPPALKAATGVDALTHAIEGYITRGAWALTDALHIKAIEIIAGGAARIGCW
;
A
#
# COMPACT_ATOMS: atom_id res chain seq x y z
N MET A 1 15.06 -4.75 14.20
CA MET A 1 15.26 -5.27 15.58
C MET A 1 13.96 -5.53 16.36
N VAL A 2 12.91 -4.69 16.30
CA VAL A 2 11.65 -4.96 17.06
C VAL A 2 11.00 -6.29 16.68
N PHE A 3 10.72 -6.52 15.39
CA PHE A 3 10.11 -7.77 14.91
C PHE A 3 10.97 -9.01 15.23
N GLN A 4 12.28 -8.93 14.97
CA GLN A 4 13.22 -10.03 15.28
C GLN A 4 13.27 -10.39 16.77
N ASN A 5 13.04 -9.41 17.66
CA ASN A 5 13.08 -9.61 19.11
C ASN A 5 11.71 -9.94 19.71
N SER A 6 10.61 -9.84 18.95
CA SER A 6 9.26 -10.05 19.49
C SER A 6 8.86 -11.52 19.58
N GLY A 7 9.55 -12.41 18.85
CA GLY A 7 9.15 -13.81 18.69
C GLY A 7 7.90 -14.01 17.83
N ALA A 8 7.45 -12.96 17.14
CA ALA A 8 6.33 -13.04 16.21
C ALA A 8 6.69 -13.81 14.93
N ASP A 9 5.71 -14.50 14.38
CA ASP A 9 5.79 -15.33 13.17
C ASP A 9 5.00 -14.73 11.98
N TYR A 10 4.22 -13.69 12.22
CA TYR A 10 3.53 -12.89 11.20
C TYR A 10 3.43 -11.42 11.61
N LEU A 11 2.97 -10.59 10.67
CA LEU A 11 2.78 -9.16 10.85
C LEU A 11 1.31 -8.77 10.65
N ILE A 12 0.83 -7.80 11.43
CA ILE A 12 -0.44 -7.11 11.18
C ILE A 12 -0.13 -5.64 10.89
N ALA A 13 -0.45 -5.17 9.69
CA ALA A 13 -0.33 -3.77 9.33
C ALA A 13 -1.67 -3.06 9.59
N ILE A 14 -1.71 -2.18 10.61
CA ILE A 14 -2.89 -1.35 10.90
C ILE A 14 -2.54 0.10 10.58
N GLY A 15 -3.21 0.67 9.58
CA GLY A 15 -2.97 2.06 9.17
C GLY A 15 -3.21 2.33 7.70
N GLY A 16 -2.90 3.55 7.25
CA GLY A 16 -2.82 3.87 5.82
C GLY A 16 -1.55 3.33 5.15
N GLY A 17 -1.20 3.88 3.99
CA GLY A 17 -0.02 3.41 3.23
C GLY A 17 1.29 3.43 4.01
N SER A 18 1.54 4.43 4.88
CA SER A 18 2.82 4.50 5.59
C SER A 18 3.09 3.32 6.55
N PRO A 19 2.18 2.94 7.48
CA PRO A 19 2.35 1.71 8.25
C PRO A 19 2.39 0.44 7.39
N GLN A 20 1.59 0.37 6.32
CA GLN A 20 1.56 -0.82 5.45
C GLN A 20 2.87 -1.02 4.68
N ASP A 21 3.40 0.04 4.08
CA ASP A 21 4.68 0.03 3.36
C ASP A 21 5.86 -0.30 4.30
N THR A 22 5.82 0.23 5.52
CA THR A 22 6.80 -0.10 6.57
C THR A 22 6.71 -1.57 6.94
N CYS A 23 5.50 -2.11 7.08
CA CYS A 23 5.26 -3.50 7.40
C CYS A 23 5.78 -4.44 6.31
N LYS A 24 5.54 -4.10 5.03
CA LYS A 24 6.09 -4.82 3.86
C LYS A 24 7.61 -4.85 3.87
N ALA A 25 8.26 -3.71 4.06
CA ALA A 25 9.72 -3.64 4.13
C ALA A 25 10.28 -4.51 5.28
N ILE A 26 9.66 -4.46 6.46
CA ILE A 26 10.06 -5.31 7.61
C ILE A 26 9.93 -6.79 7.25
N GLY A 27 8.80 -7.21 6.68
CA GLY A 27 8.55 -8.61 6.35
C GLY A 27 9.48 -9.15 5.26
N ILE A 28 9.75 -8.35 4.22
CA ILE A 28 10.71 -8.68 3.16
C ILE A 28 12.12 -8.84 3.72
N ILE A 29 12.61 -7.85 4.46
CA ILE A 29 13.98 -7.85 4.98
C ILE A 29 14.19 -8.97 6.00
N SER A 30 13.16 -9.32 6.77
CA SER A 30 13.26 -10.41 7.74
C SER A 30 13.57 -11.76 7.09
N ASN A 31 13.01 -12.04 5.90
CA ASN A 31 13.26 -13.29 5.17
C ASN A 31 14.39 -13.18 4.14
N ASN A 32 14.77 -11.96 3.73
CA ASN A 32 15.82 -11.65 2.76
C ASN A 32 16.84 -10.67 3.40
N PRO A 33 17.66 -11.13 4.35
CA PRO A 33 18.52 -10.25 5.17
C PRO A 33 19.64 -9.54 4.40
N GLU A 34 19.95 -9.98 3.18
CA GLU A 34 20.90 -9.31 2.28
C GLU A 34 20.46 -7.89 1.89
N PHE A 35 19.17 -7.55 2.07
CA PHE A 35 18.60 -6.23 1.80
C PHE A 35 18.47 -5.33 3.05
N ALA A 36 19.30 -5.57 4.08
CA ALA A 36 19.23 -4.83 5.34
C ALA A 36 19.45 -3.31 5.21
N ASP A 37 20.03 -2.82 4.11
CA ASP A 37 20.20 -1.39 3.83
C ASP A 37 18.91 -0.70 3.32
N VAL A 38 17.86 -1.47 3.04
CA VAL A 38 16.54 -1.07 2.52
C VAL A 38 16.57 -0.51 1.09
N ARG A 39 17.58 0.31 0.76
CA ARG A 39 17.68 1.03 -0.52
C ARG A 39 17.93 0.09 -1.69
N SER A 40 18.62 -1.03 -1.47
CA SER A 40 18.85 -2.09 -2.44
C SER A 40 17.57 -2.80 -2.93
N LEU A 41 16.42 -2.56 -2.30
CA LEU A 41 15.10 -3.05 -2.73
C LEU A 41 14.43 -2.17 -3.80
N GLU A 42 14.99 -1.01 -4.13
CA GLU A 42 14.41 -0.10 -5.12
C GLU A 42 14.22 -0.77 -6.50
N GLY A 43 13.07 -0.50 -7.12
CA GLY A 43 12.71 -1.04 -8.42
C GLY A 43 12.16 -2.45 -8.30
N LEU A 44 12.50 -3.32 -9.24
CA LEU A 44 12.14 -4.74 -9.18
C LEU A 44 13.06 -5.44 -8.17
N SER A 45 12.59 -5.61 -6.93
CA SER A 45 13.39 -6.16 -5.85
C SER A 45 13.76 -7.62 -6.16
N PRO A 46 15.06 -8.00 -6.19
CA PRO A 46 15.48 -9.35 -6.55
C PRO A 46 15.46 -10.31 -5.35
N THR A 47 14.34 -10.35 -4.62
CA THR A 47 14.17 -11.20 -3.45
C THR A 47 13.96 -12.67 -3.84
N ASN A 48 14.44 -13.58 -3.01
CA ASN A 48 14.34 -15.02 -3.26
C ASN A 48 13.28 -15.71 -2.39
N LYS A 49 12.83 -15.05 -1.32
CA LYS A 49 11.84 -15.59 -0.39
C LYS A 49 10.66 -14.65 -0.24
N PRO A 50 9.44 -15.19 -0.10
CA PRO A 50 8.27 -14.43 0.34
C PRO A 50 8.57 -13.60 1.60
N SER A 51 7.89 -12.46 1.71
CA SER A 51 7.82 -11.72 2.97
C SER A 51 7.33 -12.62 4.11
N VAL A 52 7.65 -12.25 5.35
CA VAL A 52 6.89 -12.74 6.52
C VAL A 52 5.39 -12.52 6.26
N PRO A 53 4.49 -13.47 6.58
CA PRO A 53 3.06 -13.30 6.32
C PRO A 53 2.50 -11.99 6.87
N ILE A 54 1.79 -11.23 6.03
CA ILE A 54 1.20 -9.93 6.41
C ILE A 54 -0.32 -10.03 6.35
N LEU A 55 -0.98 -9.56 7.41
CA LEU A 55 -2.42 -9.27 7.45
C LEU A 55 -2.57 -7.74 7.42
N ALA A 56 -3.19 -7.19 6.38
CA ALA A 56 -3.33 -5.74 6.19
C ALA A 56 -4.73 -5.25 6.56
N ILE A 57 -4.79 -4.20 7.39
CA ILE A 57 -6.02 -3.56 7.87
C ILE A 57 -5.92 -2.05 7.57
N PRO A 58 -6.37 -1.60 6.38
CA PRO A 58 -6.35 -0.19 6.01
C PRO A 58 -7.25 0.67 6.92
N THR A 59 -6.72 1.80 7.36
CA THR A 59 -7.48 2.82 8.13
C THR A 59 -7.68 4.12 7.33
N THR A 60 -7.32 4.10 6.04
CA THR A 60 -7.49 5.21 5.10
C THR A 60 -8.05 4.69 3.78
N ALA A 61 -9.03 5.38 3.20
CA ALA A 61 -9.58 5.05 1.88
C ALA A 61 -8.76 5.75 0.78
N GLY A 62 -7.56 5.23 0.49
CA GLY A 62 -6.62 5.89 -0.43
C GLY A 62 -5.65 4.93 -1.14
N THR A 63 -4.59 4.55 -0.42
CA THR A 63 -3.37 4.00 -1.03
C THR A 63 -3.50 2.59 -1.60
N ALA A 64 -4.51 1.82 -1.16
CA ALA A 64 -4.70 0.41 -1.53
C ALA A 64 -3.45 -0.47 -1.33
N ALA A 65 -2.60 -0.11 -0.34
CA ALA A 65 -1.33 -0.78 -0.09
C ALA A 65 -1.51 -2.24 0.36
N GLU A 66 -2.73 -2.58 0.81
CA GLU A 66 -3.13 -3.90 1.26
C GLU A 66 -3.24 -4.91 0.12
N VAL A 67 -3.27 -4.46 -1.14
CA VAL A 67 -3.42 -5.30 -2.34
C VAL A 67 -2.35 -5.06 -3.41
N THR A 68 -1.55 -4.00 -3.27
CA THR A 68 -0.46 -3.73 -4.23
C THR A 68 0.75 -4.62 -3.94
N ILE A 69 1.64 -4.77 -4.93
CA ILE A 69 2.97 -5.40 -4.78
C ILE A 69 4.07 -4.33 -4.63
N ASN A 70 3.68 -3.15 -4.14
CA ASN A 70 4.56 -1.99 -4.05
C ASN A 70 4.63 -1.51 -2.61
N TYR A 71 5.75 -0.91 -2.25
CA TYR A 71 5.89 -0.06 -1.07
C TYR A 71 6.90 1.06 -1.31
N VAL A 72 6.71 2.20 -0.65
CA VAL A 72 7.52 3.41 -0.84
C VAL A 72 8.22 3.80 0.45
N ILE A 73 9.54 3.87 0.41
CA ILE A 73 10.37 4.29 1.55
C ILE A 73 11.04 5.63 1.24
N THR A 74 11.24 6.44 2.28
CA THR A 74 11.97 7.71 2.18
C THR A 74 13.44 7.47 2.50
N ASP A 75 14.33 7.77 1.57
CA ASP A 75 15.76 7.91 1.80
C ASP A 75 16.06 9.34 2.26
N GLU A 76 16.26 9.53 3.56
CA GLU A 76 16.52 10.85 4.15
C GLU A 76 17.89 11.41 3.73
N GLU A 77 18.89 10.54 3.54
CA GLU A 77 20.24 10.94 3.14
C GLU A 77 20.24 11.54 1.74
N LYS A 78 19.54 10.89 0.80
CA LYS A 78 19.39 11.36 -0.58
C LYS A 78 18.15 12.24 -0.81
N ARG A 79 17.38 12.51 0.25
CA ARG A 79 16.14 13.31 0.25
C ARG A 79 15.17 12.94 -0.86
N ARG A 80 14.91 11.64 -1.02
CA ARG A 80 14.04 11.12 -2.08
C ARG A 80 13.18 9.97 -1.57
N LYS A 81 12.05 9.76 -2.24
CA LYS A 81 11.29 8.52 -2.11
C LYS A 81 11.75 7.54 -3.19
N PHE A 82 11.81 6.26 -2.83
CA PHE A 82 12.05 5.18 -3.78
C PHE A 82 10.95 4.13 -3.65
N VAL A 83 10.54 3.59 -4.80
CA VAL A 83 9.49 2.58 -4.89
C VAL A 83 10.16 1.22 -4.99
N CYS A 84 9.73 0.29 -4.17
CA CYS A 84 10.07 -1.12 -4.26
C CYS A 84 8.87 -1.85 -4.86
N VAL A 85 9.11 -2.78 -5.77
CA VAL A 85 8.09 -3.55 -6.49
C VAL A 85 8.48 -5.03 -6.39
N ASP A 86 7.71 -5.79 -5.63
CA ASP A 86 8.02 -7.19 -5.32
C ASP A 86 6.74 -8.04 -5.11
N PRO A 87 6.47 -9.03 -5.97
CA PRO A 87 5.36 -9.96 -5.74
C PRO A 87 5.40 -10.68 -4.38
N HIS A 88 6.60 -10.82 -3.77
CA HIS A 88 6.76 -11.43 -2.46
C HIS A 88 6.24 -10.57 -1.30
N ASP A 89 5.93 -9.28 -1.51
CA ASP A 89 5.42 -8.37 -0.46
C ASP A 89 3.90 -8.35 -0.31
N ILE A 90 3.17 -9.03 -1.21
CA ILE A 90 1.71 -9.05 -1.20
C ILE A 90 1.18 -9.58 0.15
N PRO A 91 0.30 -8.81 0.84
CA PRO A 91 -0.35 -9.31 2.04
C PRO A 91 -1.17 -10.57 1.77
N GLN A 92 -1.18 -11.49 2.74
CA GLN A 92 -1.90 -12.76 2.62
C GLN A 92 -3.41 -12.56 2.76
N VAL A 93 -3.81 -11.58 3.59
CA VAL A 93 -5.20 -11.22 3.81
C VAL A 93 -5.30 -9.70 3.95
N ALA A 94 -6.31 -9.12 3.32
CA ALA A 94 -6.69 -7.73 3.48
C ALA A 94 -8.09 -7.63 4.12
N PHE A 95 -8.24 -6.81 5.16
CA PHE A 95 -9.50 -6.56 5.87
C PHE A 95 -9.97 -5.14 5.58
N ILE A 96 -10.83 -4.98 4.58
CA ILE A 96 -11.35 -3.67 4.17
C ILE A 96 -12.62 -3.38 4.97
N ASP A 97 -12.48 -2.65 6.08
CA ASP A 97 -13.56 -2.29 6.99
C ASP A 97 -13.69 -0.77 7.13
N ALA A 98 -14.87 -0.23 6.82
CA ALA A 98 -15.13 1.20 6.89
C ALA A 98 -15.15 1.73 8.33
N ASP A 99 -15.49 0.88 9.32
CA ASP A 99 -15.48 1.26 10.74
C ASP A 99 -14.05 1.65 11.19
N MET A 100 -13.03 1.04 10.57
CA MET A 100 -11.61 1.36 10.80
C MET A 100 -11.16 2.65 10.09
N MET A 101 -11.98 3.21 9.20
CA MET A 101 -11.72 4.40 8.39
C MET A 101 -12.51 5.62 8.86
N ASP A 102 -13.60 5.42 9.61
CA ASP A 102 -14.54 6.47 10.00
C ASP A 102 -13.92 7.58 10.84
N GLY A 103 -12.92 7.23 11.66
CA GLY A 103 -12.19 8.17 12.51
C GLY A 103 -11.28 9.16 11.77
N MET A 104 -11.10 9.03 10.45
CA MET A 104 -10.31 10.00 9.68
C MET A 104 -10.91 11.43 9.76
N PRO A 105 -10.08 12.47 10.01
CA PRO A 105 -10.52 13.85 9.85
C PRO A 105 -11.04 14.12 8.43
N PRO A 106 -12.03 15.01 8.23
CA PRO A 106 -12.60 15.28 6.90
C PRO A 106 -11.56 15.66 5.84
N ALA A 107 -10.56 16.47 6.20
CA ALA A 107 -9.48 16.84 5.29
C ALA A 107 -8.64 15.64 4.85
N LEU A 108 -8.41 14.67 5.75
CA LEU A 108 -7.69 13.44 5.41
C LEU A 108 -8.55 12.54 4.51
N LYS A 109 -9.85 12.40 4.80
CA LYS A 109 -10.81 11.67 3.94
C LYS A 109 -10.79 12.23 2.51
N ALA A 110 -10.85 13.54 2.37
CA ALA A 110 -10.81 14.21 1.07
C ALA A 110 -9.48 13.97 0.35
N ALA A 111 -8.35 14.16 1.04
CA ALA A 111 -7.02 13.96 0.46
C ALA A 111 -6.80 12.52 -0.02
N THR A 112 -7.13 11.52 0.81
CA THR A 112 -6.96 10.11 0.44
C THR A 112 -7.98 9.66 -0.60
N GLY A 113 -9.19 10.23 -0.61
CA GLY A 113 -10.18 9.96 -1.65
C GLY A 113 -9.73 10.47 -3.02
N VAL A 114 -9.11 11.65 -3.09
CA VAL A 114 -8.50 12.17 -4.32
C VAL A 114 -7.29 11.33 -4.73
N ASP A 115 -6.48 10.88 -3.77
CA ASP A 115 -5.36 9.94 -4.02
C ASP A 115 -5.86 8.64 -4.67
N ALA A 116 -6.90 8.01 -4.13
CA ALA A 116 -7.54 6.83 -4.73
C ALA A 116 -8.08 7.11 -6.14
N LEU A 117 -8.67 8.30 -6.36
CA LEU A 117 -9.16 8.69 -7.68
C LEU A 117 -8.01 8.86 -8.67
N THR A 118 -6.90 9.47 -8.24
CA THR A 118 -5.66 9.59 -9.03
C THR A 118 -5.16 8.21 -9.43
N HIS A 119 -5.05 7.26 -8.48
CA HIS A 119 -4.67 5.88 -8.80
C HIS A 119 -5.57 5.24 -9.85
N ALA A 120 -6.89 5.43 -9.73
CA ALA A 120 -7.84 4.86 -10.67
C ALA A 120 -7.72 5.49 -12.07
N ILE A 121 -7.58 6.82 -12.16
CA ILE A 121 -7.44 7.53 -13.44
C ILE A 121 -6.09 7.19 -14.10
N GLU A 122 -4.99 7.29 -13.36
CA GLU A 122 -3.65 6.96 -13.89
C GLU A 122 -3.56 5.50 -14.30
N GLY A 123 -4.13 4.59 -13.51
CA GLY A 123 -4.22 3.17 -13.83
C GLY A 123 -5.07 2.87 -15.07
N TYR A 124 -6.12 3.65 -15.34
CA TYR A 124 -6.96 3.52 -16.53
C TYR A 124 -6.25 3.96 -17.82
N ILE A 125 -5.35 4.95 -17.74
CA ILE A 125 -4.67 5.53 -18.92
C ILE A 125 -3.19 5.14 -19.03
N THR A 126 -2.69 4.29 -18.14
CA THR A 126 -1.29 3.86 -18.14
C THR A 126 -0.95 3.03 -19.37
N ARG A 127 0.34 3.01 -19.74
CA ARG A 127 0.83 2.25 -20.91
C ARG A 127 0.62 0.75 -20.80
N GLY A 128 0.52 0.21 -19.58
CA GLY A 128 0.29 -1.20 -19.30
C GLY A 128 -1.18 -1.60 -19.15
N ALA A 129 -2.11 -0.68 -19.45
CA ALA A 129 -3.54 -0.93 -19.35
C ALA A 129 -4.01 -2.04 -20.31
N TRP A 130 -4.93 -2.87 -19.84
CA TRP A 130 -5.59 -3.92 -20.62
C TRP A 130 -7.02 -4.14 -20.11
N ALA A 131 -7.81 -4.94 -20.83
CA ALA A 131 -9.26 -5.05 -20.62
C ALA A 131 -9.69 -5.31 -19.16
N LEU A 132 -8.98 -6.16 -18.41
CA LEU A 132 -9.33 -6.41 -17.01
C LEU A 132 -9.05 -5.20 -16.12
N THR A 133 -7.86 -4.59 -16.24
CA THR A 133 -7.53 -3.41 -15.44
C THR A 133 -8.43 -2.23 -15.78
N ASP A 134 -8.80 -2.07 -17.05
CA ASP A 134 -9.72 -1.01 -17.49
C ASP A 134 -11.07 -1.13 -16.81
N ALA A 135 -11.61 -2.36 -16.75
CA ALA A 135 -12.87 -2.65 -16.07
C ALA A 135 -12.80 -2.35 -14.56
N LEU A 136 -11.68 -2.66 -13.90
CA LEU A 136 -11.47 -2.35 -12.48
C LEU A 136 -11.37 -0.84 -12.25
N HIS A 137 -10.53 -0.15 -13.02
CA HIS A 137 -10.27 1.27 -12.84
C HIS A 137 -11.48 2.14 -13.17
N ILE A 138 -12.21 1.87 -14.27
CA ILE A 138 -13.40 2.66 -14.61
C ILE A 138 -14.48 2.50 -13.55
N LYS A 139 -14.61 1.30 -12.96
CA LYS A 139 -15.57 1.07 -11.89
C LYS A 139 -15.14 1.77 -10.59
N ALA A 140 -13.84 1.76 -10.28
CA ALA A 140 -13.29 2.50 -9.14
C ALA A 140 -13.55 4.01 -9.27
N ILE A 141 -13.33 4.61 -10.45
CA ILE A 141 -13.62 6.03 -10.73
C ILE A 141 -15.10 6.34 -10.44
N GLU A 142 -16.02 5.52 -10.95
CA GLU A 142 -17.47 5.70 -10.73
C GLU A 142 -17.84 5.65 -9.24
N ILE A 143 -17.30 4.66 -8.51
CA ILE A 143 -17.55 4.47 -7.07
C ILE A 143 -17.00 5.65 -6.26
N ILE A 144 -15.75 6.07 -6.52
CA ILE A 144 -15.08 7.13 -5.78
C ILE A 144 -15.76 8.47 -6.02
N ALA A 145 -16.05 8.82 -7.28
CA ALA A 145 -16.73 10.07 -7.63
C ALA A 145 -18.15 10.12 -7.04
N GLY A 146 -18.89 9.01 -7.11
CA GLY A 146 -20.23 8.92 -6.52
C GLY A 146 -20.23 8.93 -4.99
N GLY A 147 -19.23 8.30 -4.35
CA GLY A 147 -19.06 8.26 -2.90
C GLY A 147 -18.67 9.61 -2.32
N ALA A 148 -17.74 10.32 -2.95
CA ALA A 148 -17.23 11.60 -2.47
C ALA A 148 -18.33 12.69 -2.41
N ALA A 149 -19.29 12.65 -3.34
CA ALA A 149 -20.47 13.53 -3.31
C ALA A 149 -21.42 13.24 -2.13
N ARG A 150 -21.42 12.03 -1.56
CA ARG A 150 -22.31 11.63 -0.46
C ARG A 150 -21.73 11.91 0.92
N ILE A 151 -20.41 11.88 1.06
CA ILE A 151 -19.70 12.10 2.34
C ILE A 151 -19.34 13.57 2.59
N GLY A 152 -19.81 14.50 1.73
CA GLY A 152 -19.61 15.94 1.90
C GLY A 152 -18.14 16.38 1.87
N CYS A 153 -17.29 15.64 1.14
CA CYS A 153 -15.87 15.97 0.98
C CYS A 153 -15.61 16.95 -0.18
N TRP A 154 -16.67 17.45 -0.84
CA TRP A 154 -16.66 18.49 -1.86
C TRP A 154 -17.72 19.55 -1.55
#